data_AF-A0A5S3R3I6-F1
#
_entry.id   AF-A0A5S3R3I6-F1
#
_cell.length_a   1.000
_cell.length_b   1.000
_cell.length_c   1.000
_cell.angle_alpha   90.00
_cell.angle_beta   90.00
_cell.angle_gamma   90.00
#
_symmetry.space_group_name_H-M   'P 1'
#
loop_
_entity.id
_entity.type
_entity.pdbx_description
1 polymer ?
#
loop_
_entity_poly.entity_id
_entity_poly.type
_entity_poly.pdbx_seq_one_letter_code
_entity_poly.pdbx_strand_id
1 'polypeptide(L)'
;MKLLNWIVDEKHYEMLSIKLGKSVHTVRSYAYGHRRVPENVGLEITNITSGAVTQVDLDDAYIEFQNRSTQFSLCYKRGLRLFQPVCSVSTSASVSEKKAFIECIAQELGVAEGCNHPTG
;
A
#
# COMPACT_ATOMS: atom_id res chain seq x y z
N MET A 1 9.95 11.11 8.05
CA MET A 1 9.37 9.99 8.85
C MET A 1 7.90 9.83 8.47
N LYS A 2 7.34 8.61 8.42
CA LYS A 2 5.91 8.42 8.09
C LYS A 2 5.00 8.94 9.21
N LEU A 3 3.89 9.60 8.85
CA LEU A 3 2.88 10.07 9.81
C LEU A 3 2.37 8.95 10.71
N LEU A 4 2.15 7.76 10.15
CA LEU A 4 1.73 6.58 10.92
C LEU A 4 2.71 6.21 12.05
N ASN A 5 4.01 6.45 11.88
CA ASN A 5 5.02 6.14 12.89
C ASN A 5 5.08 7.22 13.98
N TRP A 6 4.69 8.44 13.66
CA TRP A 6 4.58 9.53 14.64
C TRP A 6 3.33 9.37 15.51
N ILE A 7 2.27 8.77 14.97
CA ILE A 7 1.03 8.51 15.69
C ILE A 7 1.20 7.27 16.59
N VAL A 8 1.22 7.49 17.91
CA VAL A 8 1.47 6.43 18.90
C VAL A 8 0.17 5.76 19.38
N ASP A 9 -0.94 6.50 19.40
CA ASP A 9 -2.23 6.03 19.92
C ASP A 9 -3.43 6.72 19.24
N GLU A 10 -4.63 6.32 19.63
CA GLU A 10 -5.87 6.87 19.07
C GLU A 10 -6.06 8.37 19.39
N LYS A 11 -5.53 8.83 20.52
CA LYS A 11 -5.66 10.24 20.95
C LYS A 11 -4.93 11.19 20.01
N HIS A 12 -3.84 10.74 19.38
CA HIS A 12 -3.16 11.53 18.35
C HIS A 12 -4.03 11.73 17.11
N TYR A 13 -4.81 10.73 16.70
CA TYR A 13 -5.75 10.88 15.58
C TYR A 13 -6.85 11.89 15.91
N GLU A 14 -7.41 11.83 17.11
CA GLU A 14 -8.42 12.79 17.58
C GLU A 14 -7.85 14.21 17.63
N MET A 15 -6.66 14.39 18.22
CA MET A 15 -5.97 15.68 18.29
C MET A 15 -5.72 16.27 16.89
N LEU A 16 -5.17 15.48 15.97
CA LEU A 16 -4.94 15.90 14.59
C LEU A 16 -6.27 16.23 13.89
N SER A 17 -7.34 15.46 14.13
CA SER A 17 -8.64 15.71 13.52
C SER A 17 -9.19 17.10 13.90
N ILE A 18 -9.07 17.46 15.18
CA ILE A 18 -9.48 18.76 15.71
C ILE A 18 -8.61 19.87 15.14
N LYS A 19 -7.29 19.71 15.20
CA LYS A 19 -6.33 20.73 14.72
C LYS A 19 -6.44 21.00 13.22
N LEU A 20 -6.70 19.99 12.42
CA LEU A 20 -6.79 20.09 10.96
C LEU A 20 -8.21 20.41 10.46
N GLY A 21 -9.22 20.41 11.35
CA GLY A 21 -10.62 20.56 10.96
C GLY A 21 -11.09 19.45 10.01
N LYS A 22 -10.63 18.21 10.24
CA LYS A 22 -10.96 17.03 9.42
C LYS A 22 -11.58 15.95 10.29
N SER A 23 -12.29 15.00 9.67
CA SER A 23 -12.74 13.82 10.40
C SER A 23 -11.56 12.91 10.76
N VAL A 24 -11.66 12.19 11.89
CA VAL A 24 -10.68 11.17 12.32
C VAL A 24 -10.39 10.16 11.19
N HIS A 25 -11.43 9.77 10.44
CA HIS A 25 -11.28 8.88 9.29
C HIS A 25 -10.41 9.47 8.17
N THR A 26 -10.53 10.78 7.91
CA THR A 26 -9.70 11.47 6.92
C THR A 26 -8.24 11.50 7.37
N VAL A 27 -7.98 11.79 8.65
CA VAL A 27 -6.61 11.79 9.20
C VAL A 27 -5.99 10.40 9.15
N ARG A 28 -6.75 9.35 9.50
CA ARG A 28 -6.32 7.95 9.32
C ARG A 28 -5.98 7.68 7.85
N SER A 29 -6.83 8.10 6.92
CA SER A 29 -6.57 7.91 5.49
C SER A 29 -5.28 8.59 5.03
N TYR A 30 -4.92 9.75 5.60
CA TYR A 30 -3.62 10.39 5.36
C TYR A 30 -2.47 9.59 5.96
N ALA A 31 -2.59 9.15 7.22
CA ALA A 31 -1.54 8.39 7.88
C ALA A 31 -1.20 7.07 7.17
N TYR A 32 -2.21 6.37 6.66
CA TYR A 32 -2.04 5.14 5.89
C TYR A 32 -1.76 5.36 4.39
N GLY A 33 -1.74 6.61 3.92
CA GLY A 33 -1.50 6.92 2.50
C GLY A 33 -2.67 6.54 1.58
N HIS A 34 -3.87 6.27 2.10
CA HIS A 34 -5.05 5.96 1.28
C HIS A 34 -5.52 7.16 0.46
N ARG A 35 -5.21 8.37 0.93
CA ARG A 35 -5.61 9.63 0.31
C ARG A 35 -4.41 10.57 0.25
N ARG A 36 -4.25 11.27 -0.88
CA ARG A 36 -3.25 12.32 -1.01
C ARG A 36 -3.56 13.46 -0.05
N VAL A 37 -2.54 13.96 0.64
CA VAL A 37 -2.67 15.08 1.57
C VAL A 37 -2.53 16.40 0.80
N PRO A 38 -3.52 17.30 0.85
CA PRO A 38 -3.39 18.64 0.28
C PRO A 38 -2.24 19.43 0.93
N GLU A 39 -1.51 20.24 0.17
CA GLU A 39 -0.31 20.96 0.65
C GLU A 39 -0.58 21.80 1.90
N ASN A 40 -1.72 22.50 1.96
CA ASN A 40 -2.08 23.30 3.13
C ASN A 40 -2.26 22.43 4.39
N VAL A 41 -2.81 21.22 4.25
CA VAL A 41 -2.94 20.27 5.35
C VAL A 41 -1.59 19.66 5.71
N GLY A 42 -0.74 19.38 4.72
CA GLY A 42 0.61 18.88 4.96
C GLY A 42 1.51 19.87 5.68
N LEU A 43 1.36 21.18 5.39
CA LEU A 43 2.04 22.24 6.13
C LEU A 43 1.61 22.27 7.60
N GLU A 44 0.30 22.18 7.87
CA GLU A 44 -0.22 22.11 9.25
C GLU A 44 0.29 20.86 9.98
N ILE A 45 0.31 19.69 9.33
CA ILE A 45 0.89 18.47 9.90
C ILE A 45 2.38 18.66 10.19
N THR A 46 3.13 19.29 9.28
CA THR A 46 4.55 19.59 9.48
C THR A 46 4.74 20.47 10.72
N ASN A 47 3.91 21.49 10.90
CA ASN A 47 3.94 22.36 12.07
C ASN A 47 3.60 21.60 13.37
N ILE A 48 2.52 20.81 13.38
CA ILE A 48 2.07 20.03 14.54
C ILE A 48 3.14 19.02 14.97
N THR A 49 3.79 18.38 14.01
CA THR A 49 4.84 17.38 14.25
C THR A 49 6.22 17.99 14.45
N SER A 50 6.34 19.32 14.51
CA SER A 50 7.61 20.05 14.65
C SER A 50 8.65 19.65 13.57
N GLY A 51 8.19 19.46 12.35
CA GLY A 51 9.03 19.08 11.20
C GLY A 51 9.34 17.58 11.09
N ALA A 52 8.88 16.74 12.03
CA ALA A 52 9.16 15.30 11.97
C ALA A 52 8.48 14.61 10.77
N VAL A 53 7.30 15.09 10.37
CA VAL A 53 6.56 14.61 9.20
C VAL A 53 6.47 15.75 8.20
N THR A 54 7.02 15.55 7.00
CA THR A 54 7.03 16.56 5.92
C THR A 54 6.00 16.25 4.84
N GLN A 55 5.73 17.20 3.94
CA GLN A 55 4.90 16.95 2.75
C GLN A 55 5.46 15.79 1.90
N VAL A 56 6.78 15.69 1.77
CA VAL A 56 7.45 14.61 1.03
C VAL A 56 7.11 13.25 1.66
N ASP A 57 7.17 13.14 2.99
CA ASP A 57 6.81 11.89 3.69
C ASP A 57 5.35 11.48 3.47
N LEU A 58 4.44 12.46 3.36
CA LEU A 58 3.01 12.23 3.14
C LEU A 58 2.72 11.81 1.70
N ASP A 59 3.38 12.44 0.73
CA ASP A 59 3.30 12.07 -0.68
C ASP A 59 3.93 10.69 -0.93
N ASP A 60 5.06 10.38 -0.30
CA ASP A 60 5.71 9.07 -0.37
C ASP A 60 4.78 7.96 0.16
N ALA A 61 4.09 8.20 1.28
CA ALA A 61 3.10 7.26 1.81
C ALA A 61 1.94 7.03 0.84
N TYR A 62 1.46 8.08 0.17
CA TYR A 62 0.42 7.99 -0.85
C TYR A 62 0.89 7.23 -2.09
N ILE A 63 2.09 7.53 -2.60
CA ILE A 63 2.69 6.83 -3.75
C ILE A 63 2.91 5.35 -3.42
N GLU A 64 3.43 5.03 -2.25
CA GLU A 64 3.61 3.65 -1.81
C GLU A 64 2.28 2.89 -1.75
N PHE A 65 1.22 3.53 -1.25
CA PHE A 65 -0.12 2.94 -1.27
C PHE A 65 -0.64 2.76 -2.69
N GLN A 66 -0.48 3.76 -3.58
CA GLN A 66 -0.90 3.66 -4.98
C GLN A 66 -0.17 2.51 -5.70
N ASN A 67 1.14 2.40 -5.50
CA ASN A 67 1.96 1.32 -6.06
C ASN A 67 1.53 -0.06 -5.54
N ARG A 68 1.10 -0.16 -4.27
CA ARG A 68 0.51 -1.40 -3.72
C ARG A 68 -0.89 -1.68 -4.26
N SER A 69 -1.73 -0.66 -4.42
CA SER A 69 -3.11 -0.80 -4.92
C SER A 69 -3.17 -1.12 -6.42
N THR A 70 -2.08 -0.86 -7.14
CA THR A 70 -1.91 -1.20 -8.55
C THR A 70 -1.15 -2.51 -8.72
N GLN A 71 -1.03 -3.34 -7.67
CA GLN A 71 -0.30 -4.60 -7.74
C GLN A 71 -1.06 -5.71 -7.01
N PHE A 72 -1.21 -6.85 -7.68
CA PHE A 72 -1.62 -8.10 -7.04
C PHE A 72 -0.39 -8.93 -6.75
N SER A 73 -0.38 -9.68 -5.65
CA SER A 73 0.76 -10.50 -5.25
C SER A 73 0.29 -11.76 -4.54
N LEU A 74 0.93 -12.89 -4.86
CA LEU A 74 0.77 -14.16 -4.15
C LEU A 74 1.92 -14.29 -3.14
N CYS A 75 1.59 -14.50 -1.86
CA CYS A 75 2.56 -14.65 -0.79
C CYS A 75 2.18 -15.81 0.14
N TYR A 76 3.16 -16.53 0.68
CA TYR A 76 2.90 -17.54 1.71
C TYR A 76 2.54 -16.89 3.07
N LYS A 77 1.56 -17.46 3.76
CA LYS A 77 1.03 -16.93 5.04
C LYS A 77 2.04 -17.03 6.21
N ARG A 78 3.04 -17.91 6.13
CA ARG A 78 4.01 -18.12 7.20
C ARG A 78 5.26 -17.27 6.98
N GLY A 79 5.25 -16.07 7.56
CA GLY A 79 6.46 -15.29 7.80
C GLY A 79 6.68 -14.12 6.85
N LEU A 80 6.33 -12.93 7.35
CA LEU A 80 6.93 -11.63 7.03
C LEU A 80 6.54 -11.01 5.69
N ARG A 81 5.99 -9.78 5.79
CA ARG A 81 5.94 -8.73 4.76
C ARG A 81 7.34 -8.33 4.21
N LEU A 82 8.37 -9.16 4.41
CA LEU A 82 9.79 -8.90 4.12
C LEU A 82 10.37 -9.83 3.04
N PHE A 83 9.66 -10.89 2.61
CA PHE A 83 10.14 -11.74 1.51
C PHE A 83 9.52 -11.35 0.18
N GLN A 84 10.26 -11.58 -0.92
CA GLN A 84 9.74 -11.37 -2.27
C GLN A 84 8.47 -12.20 -2.48
N PRO A 85 7.41 -11.62 -3.07
CA PRO A 85 6.22 -12.36 -3.47
C PRO A 85 6.60 -13.56 -4.37
N VAL A 86 5.83 -14.65 -4.28
CA VAL A 86 5.98 -15.81 -5.18
C VAL A 86 5.80 -15.35 -6.63
N CYS A 87 4.76 -14.55 -6.84
CA CYS A 87 4.57 -13.80 -8.06
C CYS A 87 3.81 -12.51 -7.74
N SER A 88 3.95 -11.52 -8.62
CA SER A 88 3.20 -10.28 -8.54
C SER A 88 2.91 -9.74 -9.94
N VAL A 89 1.83 -8.98 -10.09
CA VAL A 89 1.50 -8.32 -11.34
C VAL A 89 0.91 -6.96 -11.08
N SER A 90 1.30 -5.98 -11.90
CA SER A 90 0.67 -4.67 -11.86
C SER A 90 -0.67 -4.65 -12.61
N THR A 91 -1.61 -3.80 -12.18
CA THR A 91 -2.86 -3.53 -12.88
C THR A 91 -2.60 -2.91 -14.26
N SER A 92 -1.48 -2.21 -14.45
CA SER A 92 -1.05 -1.65 -15.73
C SER A 92 -0.28 -2.64 -16.61
N ALA A 93 0.00 -3.85 -16.11
CA ALA A 93 0.73 -4.86 -16.88
C ALA A 93 -0.04 -5.30 -18.14
N SER A 94 0.71 -5.75 -19.14
CA SER A 94 0.20 -6.27 -20.40
C SER A 94 -0.68 -7.51 -20.20
N VAL A 95 -1.46 -7.86 -21.22
CA VAL A 95 -2.31 -9.07 -21.19
C VAL A 95 -1.46 -10.34 -20.99
N SER A 96 -0.28 -10.41 -21.62
CA SER A 96 0.66 -11.52 -21.46
C SER A 96 1.16 -11.66 -20.03
N GLU A 97 1.54 -10.56 -19.38
CA GLU A 97 2.03 -10.58 -18.00
C GLU A 97 0.92 -10.98 -17.01
N LYS A 98 -0.31 -10.52 -17.25
CA LYS A 98 -1.47 -10.92 -16.45
C LYS A 98 -1.80 -12.42 -16.61
N LYS A 99 -1.67 -12.97 -17.82
CA LYS A 99 -1.82 -14.42 -18.05
C LYS A 99 -0.75 -15.22 -17.32
N ALA A 100 0.51 -14.81 -17.41
CA ALA A 100 1.62 -15.46 -16.70
C ALA A 100 1.42 -15.44 -15.17
N PHE A 101 0.89 -14.34 -14.62
CA PHE A 101 0.55 -14.27 -13.20
C PHE A 101 -0.55 -15.24 -12.78
N ILE A 102 -1.62 -15.37 -13.59
CA ILE A 102 -2.70 -16.34 -13.34
C ILE A 102 -2.19 -17.78 -13.44
N GLU A 103 -1.35 -18.07 -14.44
CA GLU A 103 -0.71 -19.39 -14.59
C GLU A 103 0.15 -19.74 -13.38
N CYS A 104 0.94 -18.78 -12.87
CA CYS A 104 1.72 -18.98 -11.65
C CYS A 104 0.82 -19.27 -10.44
N ILE A 105 -0.29 -18.56 -10.26
CA ILE A 105 -1.27 -18.87 -9.19
C ILE A 105 -1.84 -20.28 -9.38
N ALA A 106 -2.20 -20.66 -10.60
CA ALA A 106 -2.78 -21.98 -10.88
C ALA A 106 -1.79 -23.12 -10.59
N GLN A 107 -0.51 -22.92 -10.90
CA GLN A 107 0.57 -23.86 -10.58
C GLN A 107 0.74 -24.03 -9.07
N GLU A 108 0.81 -22.92 -8.32
CA GLU A 108 0.97 -22.94 -6.86
C GLU A 108 -0.23 -23.58 -6.14
N LEU A 109 -1.44 -23.43 -6.70
CA LEU A 109 -2.65 -24.07 -6.17
C LEU A 109 -2.80 -25.54 -6.61
N GLY A 110 -1.94 -26.05 -7.50
CA GLY A 110 -2.05 -27.40 -8.06
C GLY A 110 -3.28 -27.60 -8.95
N VAL A 111 -3.82 -26.52 -9.51
CA VAL A 111 -5.02 -26.52 -10.38
C VAL A 111 -4.69 -26.21 -11.84
N ALA A 112 -3.41 -26.03 -12.17
CA ALA A 112 -2.97 -26.00 -13.55
C ALA A 112 -3.19 -27.39 -14.17
N GLU A 113 -4.33 -27.58 -14.83
CA GLU A 113 -4.57 -28.76 -15.65
C GLU A 113 -3.47 -28.84 -16.71
N GLY A 114 -2.83 -30.00 -16.79
CA GLY A 114 -1.66 -30.20 -17.62
C GLY A 114 -1.93 -29.79 -19.07
N CYS A 115 -1.13 -28.84 -19.56
CA CYS A 115 -0.62 -28.96 -20.92
C CYS A 115 0.43 -30.08 -20.96
N ASN A 116 0.03 -31.31 -20.62
CA ASN A 116 0.76 -32.48 -21.05
C ASN A 116 0.47 -32.58 -22.55
N HIS A 117 1.37 -32.02 -23.36
CA HIS A 117 1.46 -32.40 -24.76
C HIS A 117 1.55 -33.92 -24.83
N PRO A 118 0.70 -34.59 -25.63
CA PRO A 118 0.94 -35.98 -25.97
C PRO A 118 2.10 -35.97 -26.97
N THR A 119 3.32 -36.18 -26.49
CA THR A 119 4.40 -36.68 -27.35
C THR A 119 4.36 -38.20 -27.23
N GLY A 120 4.03 -38.83 -28.34
CA GLY A 120 3.87 -40.28 -28.49
C GLY A 120 5.16 -41.07 -28.40
#